data_AF-B7ZEZ6-F1
#
_entry.id   AF-B7ZEZ6-F1
#
_cell.length_a   1.000
_cell.length_b   1.000
_cell.length_c   1.000
_cell.angle_alpha   90.00
_cell.angle_beta   90.00
_cell.angle_gamma   90.00
#
_symmetry.space_group_name_H-M   'P 1'
#
loop_
_entity.id
_entity.type
_entity.pdbx_description
1 polymer ?
#
loop_
_entity_poly.entity_id
_entity_poly.type
_entity_poly.pdbx_seq_one_letter_code
_entity_poly.pdbx_strand_id
1 'polypeptide(L)' 'LESIKASIEARKPDFDAYVEPQKQYADVVIEVLPTQLIPGDNERKVLRVRLVMKEGVKYFNPVYLFDEGSTVSWIP' A
#
# COMPACT_ATOMS: atom_id res chain seq x y z
N LEU A 1 6.78 -16.73 -17.37
CA LEU A 1 7.10 -15.93 -16.17
C LEU A 1 8.19 -14.91 -16.44
N GLU A 2 9.29 -15.29 -17.11
CA GLU A 2 10.37 -14.37 -17.46
C GLU A 2 9.94 -13.21 -18.35
N SER A 3 9.08 -13.46 -19.36
CA SER A 3 8.54 -12.40 -20.23
C SER A 3 7.74 -11.33 -19.48
N ILE A 4 6.99 -11.73 -18.45
CA ILE A 4 6.21 -10.80 -17.60
C ILE A 4 7.15 -9.97 -16.74
N LYS A 5 8.15 -10.59 -16.11
CA LYS A 5 9.16 -9.87 -15.32
C LYS A 5 9.91 -8.86 -16.17
N ALA A 6 10.36 -9.26 -17.36
CA ALA A 6 11.03 -8.36 -18.30
C ALA A 6 10.14 -7.16 -18.70
N SER A 7 8.84 -7.40 -18.91
CA SER A 7 7.87 -6.33 -19.23
C SER A 7 7.66 -5.37 -18.08
N ILE A 8 7.71 -5.84 -16.83
CA ILE A 8 7.63 -4.98 -15.63
C ILE A 8 8.89 -4.12 -15.52
N GLU A 9 10.07 -4.73 -15.62
CA GLU A 9 11.35 -4.02 -15.51
C GLU A 9 11.51 -2.95 -16.59
N ALA A 10 11.08 -3.24 -17.83
CA ALA A 10 11.12 -2.27 -18.91
C ALA A 10 10.23 -1.03 -18.67
N ARG A 11 9.14 -1.17 -17.90
CA ARG A 11 8.20 -0.09 -17.59
C ARG A 11 8.49 0.61 -16.26
N LYS A 12 9.34 0.02 -15.43
CA LYS A 12 9.64 0.53 -14.09
C LYS A 12 10.24 1.96 -14.10
N PRO A 13 11.18 2.32 -15.00
CA PRO A 13 11.74 3.68 -15.01
C PRO A 13 10.68 4.77 -15.24
N ASP A 14 9.78 4.58 -16.20
CA ASP A 14 8.70 5.54 -16.47
C ASP A 14 7.65 5.55 -15.35
N PHE A 15 7.34 4.37 -14.78
CA PHE A 15 6.44 4.28 -13.64
C PHE A 15 6.98 5.06 -12.44
N ASP A 16 8.25 4.85 -12.09
CA ASP A 16 8.93 5.50 -10.96
C ASP A 16 9.07 7.01 -11.22
N ALA A 17 9.28 7.44 -12.47
CA ALA A 17 9.41 8.86 -12.82
C ALA A 17 8.08 9.63 -12.86
N TYR A 18 6.99 9.01 -13.32
CA TYR A 18 5.77 9.73 -13.68
C TYR A 18 4.50 9.25 -12.96
N VAL A 19 4.46 8.01 -12.48
CA VAL A 19 3.26 7.43 -11.85
C VAL A 19 3.39 7.42 -10.34
N GLU A 20 4.47 6.83 -9.80
CA GLU A 20 4.69 6.73 -8.37
C GLU A 20 4.70 8.09 -7.63
N PRO A 21 5.31 9.17 -8.16
CA PRO A 21 5.34 10.46 -7.47
C PRO A 21 3.94 11.04 -7.22
N GLN A 22 2.90 10.63 -7.97
CA GLN A 22 1.55 11.13 -7.78
C GLN A 22 0.96 10.72 -6.42
N LYS A 23 1.46 9.63 -5.80
CA LYS A 23 1.03 9.18 -4.47
C LYS A 23 1.14 10.27 -3.41
N GLN A 24 2.12 11.18 -3.52
CA GLN A 24 2.33 12.26 -2.54
C GLN A 24 1.19 13.28 -2.49
N TYR A 25 0.38 13.36 -3.54
CA TYR A 25 -0.74 14.29 -3.63
C TYR A 25 -2.08 13.65 -3.24
N ALA A 26 -2.11 12.33 -3.06
CA ALA A 26 -3.32 11.62 -2.69
C ALA A 26 -3.67 11.87 -1.22
N ASP A 27 -4.95 12.15 -0.94
CA ASP A 27 -5.46 12.19 0.43
C ASP A 27 -5.57 10.79 1.05
N VAL A 28 -5.73 9.77 0.20
CA VAL A 28 -5.79 8.35 0.60
C VAL A 28 -5.00 7.48 -0.38
N VAL A 29 -4.14 6.60 0.13
CA VAL A 29 -3.43 5.57 -0.64
C VAL A 29 -3.75 4.19 -0.09
N ILE A 30 -4.16 3.28 -0.96
CA ILE A 30 -4.28 1.85 -0.65
C ILE A 30 -3.05 1.14 -1.20
N GLU A 31 -2.21 0.62 -0.31
CA GLU A 31 -1.01 -0.13 -0.66
C GLU A 31 -1.23 -1.63 -0.46
N VAL A 32 -1.06 -2.40 -1.54
CA VAL A 32 -1.26 -3.86 -1.54
C VAL A 32 0.09 -4.56 -1.54
N LEU A 33 0.36 -5.32 -0.48
CA LEU A 33 1.63 -5.99 -0.24
C LEU A 33 1.42 -7.50 -0.05
N PRO A 34 2.47 -8.31 -0.27
CA PRO A 34 2.51 -9.69 0.19
C PRO A 34 2.12 -9.84 1.67
N THR A 35 1.38 -10.91 1.99
CA THR A 35 1.14 -11.28 3.39
C THR A 35 2.45 -11.60 4.11
N GLN A 36 2.48 -11.30 5.41
CA GLN A 36 3.55 -11.72 6.33
C GLN A 36 3.09 -12.85 7.25
N LEU A 37 1.83 -13.27 7.17
CA LEU A 37 1.24 -14.31 8.02
C LEU A 37 1.57 -15.73 7.53
N ILE A 38 1.86 -15.88 6.23
CA ILE A 38 2.14 -17.17 5.59
C ILE A 38 3.57 -17.12 5.02
N PRO A 39 4.54 -17.78 5.67
CA PRO A 39 5.92 -17.84 5.17
C PRO A 39 5.98 -18.51 3.80
N GLY A 40 6.69 -17.87 2.85
CA GLY A 40 6.88 -18.42 1.50
C GLY A 40 5.66 -18.33 0.58
N ASP A 41 4.63 -17.54 0.92
CA ASP A 41 3.46 -17.36 0.04
C ASP A 41 3.85 -16.73 -1.30
N ASN A 42 3.71 -17.55 -2.35
CA ASN A 42 3.90 -17.19 -3.75
C ASN A 42 2.58 -17.16 -4.53
N GLU A 43 1.46 -17.58 -3.92
CA GLU A 43 0.14 -17.53 -4.56
C GLU A 43 -0.43 -16.11 -4.55
N ARG A 44 -0.03 -15.28 -3.58
CA ARG A 44 -0.45 -13.87 -3.45
C ARG A 44 -1.97 -13.70 -3.35
N LYS A 45 -2.68 -14.69 -2.80
CA LYS A 45 -4.13 -14.62 -2.55
C LYS A 45 -4.46 -13.99 -1.19
N VAL A 46 -3.59 -14.20 -0.19
CA VAL A 46 -3.68 -13.53 1.11
C VAL A 46 -2.77 -12.31 1.07
N LEU A 47 -3.33 -11.14 1.39
CA LEU A 47 -2.67 -9.86 1.20
C LEU A 47 -2.51 -9.10 2.50
N ARG A 48 -1.44 -8.33 2.61
CA ARG A 48 -1.28 -7.28 3.63
C ARG A 48 -1.61 -5.96 2.97
N VAL A 49 -2.70 -5.32 3.38
CA VAL A 49 -3.16 -4.06 2.80
C VAL A 49 -2.98 -2.94 3.81
N ARG A 50 -2.40 -1.80 3.36
CA ARG A 50 -2.30 -0.57 4.17
C ARG A 50 -3.25 0.48 3.61
N LEU A 51 -4.00 1.12 4.49
CA LEU A 51 -4.77 2.33 4.20
C LEU A 51 -4.01 3.53 4.78
N VAL A 52 -3.32 4.28 3.94
CA VAL A 52 -2.58 5.49 4.34
C VAL A 52 -3.48 6.70 4.08
N MET A 53 -3.77 7.46 5.13
CA MET A 53 -4.69 8.60 5.08
C MET A 53 -3.95 9.86 5.48
N LYS A 54 -4.09 10.92 4.70
CA LYS A 54 -3.50 12.22 4.96
C LYS A 54 -4.28 12.95 6.06
N GLU A 55 -3.57 13.48 7.04
CA GLU A 55 -4.15 14.28 8.11
C GLU A 55 -4.38 15.73 7.67
N GLY A 56 -5.27 16.44 8.39
CA GLY A 56 -5.52 17.87 8.18
C GLY A 56 -6.29 18.23 6.89
N VAL A 57 -6.82 17.24 6.17
CA VAL A 57 -7.65 17.46 4.99
C VAL A 57 -9.06 17.90 5.43
N LYS A 58 -9.51 19.05 4.91
CA LYS A 58 -10.82 19.62 5.28
C LYS A 58 -11.94 18.64 4.92
N TYR A 59 -12.85 18.40 5.86
CA TYR A 59 -13.99 17.46 5.72
C TYR A 59 -13.59 15.99 5.55
N PHE A 60 -12.38 15.62 5.95
CA PHE A 60 -11.91 14.25 5.93
C PHE A 60 -11.32 13.88 7.29
N ASN A 61 -11.93 12.90 7.96
CA ASN A 61 -11.48 12.40 9.25
C ASN A 61 -10.89 10.99 9.04
N PRO A 62 -9.56 10.80 9.21
CA PRO A 62 -8.95 9.48 9.10
C PRO A 62 -9.58 8.47 10.05
N VAL A 63 -9.73 7.22 9.61
CA VAL A 63 -10.19 6.14 10.51
C VAL A 63 -9.05 5.72 11.44
N TYR A 64 -9.39 5.35 12.67
CA TYR A 64 -8.44 4.86 13.67
C TYR A 64 -8.98 3.59 14.34
N LEU A 65 -8.12 2.88 15.05
CA LEU A 65 -8.48 1.69 15.82
C LEU A 65 -8.16 1.92 17.30
N PHE A 66 -9.18 1.79 18.16
CA PHE A 66 -9.17 2.04 19.60
C PHE A 66 -8.84 3.48 20.02
N ASP A 67 -7.60 3.93 19.84
CA ASP A 67 -7.10 5.22 20.31
C ASP A 67 -6.41 5.99 19.18
N GLU A 68 -6.91 7.19 18.88
CA GLU A 68 -6.45 8.01 17.75
C GLU A 68 -5.03 8.52 18.01
N GLY A 69 -4.13 8.33 17.02
CA GLY A 69 -2.72 8.75 17.11
C GLY A 69 -1.79 7.75 17.82
N SER A 70 -2.33 6.72 18.47
CA SER A 70 -1.54 5.65 19.09
C SER A 70 -1.08 4.59 18.08
N THR A 71 0.01 3.88 18.40
CA THR A 71 0.46 2.71 17.62
C THR A 71 -0.14 1.43 18.20
N VAL A 72 -1.05 0.80 17.45
CA VAL A 72 -1.78 -0.40 17.89
C VAL A 72 -1.53 -1.57 16.94
N SER A 73 -1.32 -2.76 17.51
CA SER A 73 -1.40 -4.04 16.79
C SER A 73 -2.50 -4.89 17.41
N TRP A 74 -3.42 -5.41 16.60
CA TRP A 74 -4.60 -6.11 17.08
C TRP A 74 -4.92 -7.33 16.22
N ILE A 75 -5.25 -8.44 16.88
CA ILE A 75 -5.83 -9.65 16.30
C ILE A 75 -7.23 -9.76 16.92
N PRO A 76 -8.31 -9.74 16.11
CA PRO A 76 -9.68 -9.82 16.61
C PRO A 76 -10.01 -11.12 17.33
#